data_AF-A0A2M8T536-F1
#
_entry.id   AF-A0A2M8T536-F1
#
_cell.length_a   1.000
_cell.length_b   1.000
_cell.length_c   1.000
_cell.angle_alpha   90.00
_cell.angle_beta   90.00
_cell.angle_gamma   90.00
#
_symmetry.space_group_name_H-M   'P 1'
#
loop_
_entity.id
_entity.type
_entity.pdbx_description
1 polymer ?
#
loop_
_entity_poly.entity_id
_entity_poly.type
_entity_poly.pdbx_seq_one_letter_code
_entity_poly.pdbx_strand_id
1 'polypeptide(L)'
;MKIINVHGDGEYAALFIEDEYGVERAYEEAVANGGKVSIEGDDYQQAYVEVLEFGAVDEKFIAYIRDKQDYDMSKHSNFFVIDEA
;
A
#
# COMPACT_ATOMS: atom_id res chain seq x y z
N MET A 1 -1.04 13.24 6.86
CA MET A 1 -0.82 12.47 5.61
C MET A 1 -1.23 11.04 5.84
N LYS A 2 -2.13 10.51 5.02
CA LYS A 2 -2.54 9.11 5.09
C LYS A 2 -1.79 8.32 4.03
N ILE A 3 -1.37 7.12 4.41
CA ILE A 3 -0.83 6.14 3.48
C ILE A 3 -1.50 4.79 3.74
N ILE A 4 -1.57 3.95 2.73
CA ILE A 4 -1.72 2.51 2.95
C ILE A 4 -0.34 1.86 2.88
N ASN A 5 -0.04 0.99 3.84
CA ASN A 5 1.11 0.10 3.81
C ASN A 5 0.63 -1.28 3.35
N VAL A 6 1.24 -1.80 2.29
CA VAL A 6 0.91 -3.08 1.68
C VAL A 6 2.09 -4.03 1.85
N HIS A 7 1.81 -5.24 2.27
CA HIS A 7 2.76 -6.36 2.34
C HIS A 7 2.03 -7.68 2.08
N GLY A 8 2.72 -8.74 1.73
CA GLY A 8 2.09 -10.04 1.51
C GLY A 8 3.03 -11.19 1.76
N ASP A 9 2.47 -12.38 1.90
CA ASP A 9 3.22 -13.62 2.09
C ASP A 9 3.78 -14.18 0.76
N GLY A 10 3.20 -13.74 -0.37
CA GLY A 10 3.61 -14.11 -1.72
C GLY A 10 4.48 -13.04 -2.41
N GLU A 11 5.01 -13.40 -3.57
CA GLU A 11 5.67 -12.43 -4.44
C GLU A 11 4.65 -11.44 -5.02
N TYR A 12 5.01 -10.17 -5.17
CA TYR A 12 4.21 -9.14 -5.88
C TYR A 12 2.95 -8.58 -5.18
N ALA A 13 2.77 -8.75 -3.87
CA ALA A 13 1.56 -8.27 -3.18
C ALA A 13 1.28 -6.76 -3.33
N ALA A 14 2.32 -5.91 -3.29
CA ALA A 14 2.15 -4.48 -3.52
C ALA A 14 1.82 -4.16 -4.98
N LEU A 15 2.41 -4.90 -5.92
CA LEU A 15 2.12 -4.76 -7.34
C LEU A 15 0.67 -5.15 -7.67
N PHE A 16 0.17 -6.23 -7.08
CA PHE A 16 -1.22 -6.65 -7.21
C PHE A 16 -2.21 -5.55 -6.77
N ILE A 17 -1.94 -4.89 -5.63
CA ILE A 17 -2.77 -3.78 -5.17
C ILE A 17 -2.70 -2.58 -6.13
N GLU A 18 -1.52 -2.27 -6.68
CA GLU A 18 -1.31 -1.15 -7.59
C GLU A 18 -1.97 -1.37 -8.96
N ASP A 19 -1.71 -2.52 -9.58
CA ASP A 19 -2.01 -2.76 -10.99
C ASP A 19 -3.36 -3.45 -11.24
N GLU A 20 -3.86 -4.24 -10.28
CA GLU A 20 -5.03 -5.11 -10.48
C GLU A 20 -6.20 -4.75 -9.57
N TYR A 21 -5.98 -4.70 -8.25
CA TYR A 21 -7.06 -4.54 -7.29
C TYR A 21 -7.50 -3.08 -7.10
N GLY A 22 -6.54 -2.15 -7.10
CA GLY A 22 -6.74 -0.72 -6.94
C GLY A 22 -6.46 -0.21 -5.52
N VAL A 23 -5.57 0.77 -5.42
CA VAL A 23 -5.15 1.44 -4.16
C VAL A 23 -6.32 2.08 -3.41
N GLU A 24 -7.20 2.80 -4.10
CA GLU A 24 -8.34 3.50 -3.48
C GLU A 24 -9.33 2.50 -2.89
N ARG A 25 -9.67 1.45 -3.64
CA ARG A 25 -10.52 0.36 -3.16
C ARG A 25 -9.92 -0.31 -1.92
N ALA A 26 -8.62 -0.62 -1.96
CA ALA A 26 -7.92 -1.22 -0.82
C ALA A 26 -7.96 -0.33 0.42
N TYR A 27 -7.82 0.99 0.25
CA TYR A 27 -7.97 1.96 1.31
C TYR A 27 -9.39 1.97 1.90
N GLU A 28 -10.41 2.06 1.06
CA GLU A 28 -11.81 2.08 1.51
C GLU A 28 -12.19 0.82 2.29
N GLU A 29 -11.79 -0.36 1.78
CA GLU A 29 -12.03 -1.64 2.46
C GLU A 29 -11.24 -1.74 3.78
N ALA A 30 -10.00 -1.24 3.83
CA ALA A 30 -9.23 -1.19 5.07
C ALA A 30 -9.89 -0.27 6.11
N VAL A 31 -10.34 0.92 5.71
CA VAL A 31 -11.05 1.87 6.60
C VAL A 31 -12.33 1.25 7.14
N ALA A 32 -13.12 0.58 6.30
CA ALA A 32 -14.34 -0.11 6.70
C ALA A 32 -14.08 -1.22 7.75
N ASN A 33 -12.88 -1.80 7.75
CA ASN A 33 -12.45 -2.87 8.65
C ASN A 33 -11.58 -2.39 9.83
N GLY A 34 -11.64 -1.10 10.18
CA GLY A 34 -10.90 -0.56 11.33
C GLY A 34 -9.42 -0.28 11.05
N GLY A 35 -9.10 0.01 9.79
CA GLY A 35 -7.78 0.39 9.31
C GLY A 35 -6.93 -0.76 8.78
N LYS A 36 -7.46 -1.99 8.70
CA LYS A 36 -6.72 -3.16 8.20
C LYS A 36 -7.62 -4.08 7.38
N VAL A 37 -7.11 -4.64 6.30
CA VAL A 37 -7.79 -5.67 5.52
C VAL A 37 -6.79 -6.65 4.94
N SER A 38 -7.22 -7.89 4.73
CA SER A 38 -6.50 -8.87 3.94
C SER A 38 -7.28 -9.16 2.67
N ILE A 39 -6.60 -9.16 1.54
CA ILE A 39 -7.16 -9.28 0.20
C ILE A 39 -6.51 -10.50 -0.45
N GLU A 40 -7.34 -11.46 -0.86
CA GLU A 40 -6.93 -12.63 -1.62
C GLU A 40 -6.97 -12.30 -3.13
N GLY A 41 -5.85 -12.54 -3.81
CA GLY A 41 -5.74 -12.52 -5.27
C GLY A 41 -5.76 -13.93 -5.85
N ASP A 42 -5.58 -14.03 -7.16
CA ASP A 42 -5.42 -15.31 -7.85
C ASP A 42 -4.07 -15.97 -7.46
N ASP A 43 -3.94 -17.28 -7.68
CA ASP A 43 -2.70 -18.05 -7.43
C ASP A 43 -2.10 -17.96 -6.00
N TYR A 44 -2.94 -17.93 -4.97
CA TYR A 44 -2.53 -17.87 -3.55
C TYR A 44 -1.78 -16.58 -3.16
N GLN A 45 -1.91 -15.50 -3.94
CA GLN A 45 -1.41 -14.20 -3.53
C GLN A 45 -2.31 -13.61 -2.44
N GLN A 46 -1.72 -13.26 -1.30
CA GLN A 46 -2.41 -12.58 -0.21
C GLN A 46 -1.73 -11.26 0.07
N ALA A 47 -2.48 -10.17 0.00
CA ALA A 47 -2.05 -8.84 0.37
C ALA A 47 -2.69 -8.42 1.69
N TYR A 48 -1.89 -7.85 2.58
CA TYR A 48 -2.29 -7.24 3.82
C TYR A 48 -2.11 -5.74 3.68
N VAL A 49 -3.18 -5.00 3.96
CA VAL A 49 -3.23 -3.55 3.82
C VAL A 49 -3.51 -2.95 5.19
N GLU A 50 -2.69 -1.99 5.59
CA GLU A 50 -2.83 -1.22 6.83
C GLU A 50 -2.85 0.27 6.51
N VAL A 51 -3.86 0.97 7.02
CA VAL A 51 -3.94 2.43 6.94
C VAL A 51 -3.09 3.02 8.06
N LEU A 52 -2.13 3.87 7.68
CA LEU A 52 -1.27 4.59 8.61
C LEU A 52 -1.49 6.09 8.45
N GLU A 53 -1.63 6.78 9.58
CA GLU A 53 -1.79 8.23 9.62
C GLU A 53 -0.57 8.89 10.28
N PHE A 54 0.04 9.80 9.54
CA PHE A 54 1.16 10.62 9.99
C PHE A 54 0.74 12.08 10.06
N GLY A 55 1.51 12.87 10.83
CA GLY A 55 1.40 14.33 10.82
C GLY A 55 1.79 14.94 9.46
N ALA A 56 2.27 16.17 9.47
CA ALA A 56 2.81 16.79 8.26
C ALA A 56 4.14 16.11 7.87
N VAL A 57 4.15 15.44 6.72
CA VAL A 57 5.37 14.88 6.10
C VAL A 57 5.59 15.63 4.79
N ASP A 58 6.82 16.09 4.56
CA ASP A 58 7.18 16.83 3.35
C ASP A 58 7.06 15.91 2.12
N GLU A 59 6.31 16.32 1.10
CA GLU A 59 6.14 15.58 -0.15
C GLU A 59 7.47 15.34 -0.86
N LYS A 60 8.43 16.27 -0.77
CA LYS A 60 9.79 16.08 -1.31
C LYS A 60 10.56 15.02 -0.55
N PHE A 61 10.30 14.87 0.74
CA PHE A 61 10.87 13.78 1.52
C PHE A 61 10.30 12.43 1.08
N ILE A 62 8.98 12.34 0.86
CA ILE A 62 8.36 11.12 0.31
C ILE A 62 8.93 10.78 -1.07
N ALA A 63 9.05 11.77 -1.96
CA ALA A 63 9.65 11.56 -3.29
C ALA A 63 11.12 11.10 -3.19
N TYR A 64 11.89 11.65 -2.26
CA TYR A 64 13.25 11.20 -2.00
C TYR A 64 13.31 9.75 -1.53
N ILE A 65 12.42 9.31 -0.64
CA ILE A 65 12.36 7.91 -0.20
C ILE A 65 11.99 6.98 -1.35
N ARG A 66 11.02 7.36 -2.19
CA ARG A 66 10.63 6.59 -3.39
C ARG A 66 11.80 6.38 -4.35
N ASP A 67 12.66 7.38 -4.53
CA ASP A 67 13.87 7.27 -5.35
C ASP A 67 14.95 6.33 -4.76
N LYS A 68 14.93 6.11 -3.44
CA LYS A 68 15.92 5.24 -2.75
C LYS A 68 15.43 3.82 -2.48
N GLN A 69 14.17 3.53 -2.75
CA GLN A 69 13.59 2.22 -2.51
C GLN A 69 14.10 1.21 -3.54
N ASP A 70 14.42 0.00 -3.08
CA ASP A 70 14.77 -1.10 -3.96
C ASP A 70 13.54 -1.52 -4.77
N TYR A 71 13.67 -1.53 -6.09
CA TYR A 71 12.54 -1.75 -7.00
C TYR A 71 11.97 -3.16 -6.85
N ASP A 72 12.80 -4.19 -6.67
CA ASP A 72 12.32 -5.56 -6.54
C ASP A 72 11.61 -5.75 -5.19
N MET A 73 12.19 -5.24 -4.10
CA MET A 73 11.53 -5.23 -2.79
C MET A 73 10.21 -4.45 -2.79
N SER A 74 10.14 -3.35 -3.55
CA SER A 74 8.92 -2.53 -3.63
C SER A 74 7.72 -3.26 -4.26
N LYS A 75 7.95 -4.30 -5.07
CA LYS A 75 6.88 -5.13 -5.62
C LYS A 75 6.24 -6.01 -4.56
N HIS A 76 7.01 -6.39 -3.54
CA HIS A 76 6.56 -7.24 -2.44
C HIS A 76 5.87 -6.45 -1.34
N SER A 77 6.45 -5.32 -0.95
CA SER A 77 5.90 -4.44 0.07
C SER A 77 6.16 -2.98 -0.27
N ASN A 78 5.12 -2.16 -0.15
CA ASN A 78 5.18 -0.75 -0.48
C ASN A 78 4.18 0.08 0.31
N PHE A 79 4.31 1.40 0.22
CA PHE A 79 3.30 2.32 0.70
C PHE A 79 2.78 3.23 -0.41
N PHE A 80 1.48 3.54 -0.35
CA PHE A 80 0.82 4.43 -1.29
C PHE A 80 0.22 5.61 -0.53
N VAL A 81 0.50 6.83 -1.00
CA VAL A 81 -0.07 8.05 -0.40
C VAL A 81 -1.53 8.14 -0.81
N ILE A 82 -2.39 8.41 0.16
CA ILE A 82 -3.81 8.64 -0.06
C ILE A 82 -4.04 10.14 -0.01
N ASP A 83 -4.30 10.73 -1.17
CA ASP A 83 -4.68 12.13 -1.28
C ASP A 83 -6.13 12.28 -0.74
N GLU A 84 -6.31 13.12 0.27
CA GLU A 84 -7.66 13.50 0.69
C GLU A 84 -8.20 14.53 -0.31
N ALA A 85 -9.28 14.17 -1.02
CA ALA A 85 -10.01 15.05 -1.93
C ALA A 85 -10.66 16.25 -1.19
#